data_AF-A0A660VMU1-F1
#
_entry.id   AF-A0A660VMU1-F1
#
_cell.length_a   1.000
_cell.length_b   1.000
_cell.length_c   1.000
_cell.angle_alpha   90.00
_cell.angle_beta   90.00
_cell.angle_gamma   90.00
#
_symmetry.space_group_name_H-M   'P 1'
#
loop_
_entity.id
_entity.type
_entity.pdbx_description
1 polymer ?
#
loop_
_entity_poly.entity_id
_entity_poly.type
_entity_poly.pdbx_seq_one_letter_code
_entity_poly.pdbx_strand_id
1 'polypeptide(L)' 'MGHPGRRRDPRRGALQRAARHHALSTAVHRGGYVRLAQTIPVVAGRLVLGTWQGLFLAEHRRAPHRRQLVLHVSGE' A
#
# COMPACT_ATOMS: atom_id res chain seq x y z
N MET A 1 -45.78 -14.18 -16.89
CA MET A 1 -44.32 -14.40 -16.88
C MET A 1 -43.61 -13.05 -16.88
N GLY A 2 -42.91 -12.70 -15.82
CA GLY A 2 -42.11 -11.47 -15.74
C GLY A 2 -41.16 -11.55 -14.56
N HIS A 3 -39.87 -11.70 -14.81
CA HIS A 3 -38.83 -11.72 -13.78
C HIS A 3 -38.09 -10.37 -13.81
N PRO A 4 -37.91 -9.66 -12.68
CA PRO A 4 -37.32 -8.33 -12.70
C PRO A 4 -35.80 -8.43 -12.88
N GLY A 5 -35.28 -7.64 -13.82
CA GLY A 5 -33.85 -7.56 -14.11
C GLY A 5 -33.05 -7.07 -12.91
N ARG A 6 -32.13 -7.92 -12.41
CA ARG A 6 -31.11 -7.52 -11.44
C ARG A 6 -30.19 -6.49 -12.09
N ARG A 7 -30.35 -5.23 -11.70
CA ARG A 7 -29.45 -4.12 -12.06
C ARG A 7 -28.06 -4.45 -11.52
N ARG A 8 -27.13 -4.86 -12.38
CA ARG A 8 -25.71 -5.02 -12.03
C ARG A 8 -25.16 -3.65 -11.66
N ASP A 9 -24.79 -3.48 -10.39
CA ASP A 9 -24.08 -2.28 -9.91
C ASP A 9 -22.65 -2.27 -10.48
N PRO A 10 -22.29 -1.30 -11.35
CA PRO A 10 -20.95 -1.20 -11.92
C PRO A 10 -19.87 -0.88 -10.88
N ARG A 11 -20.26 -0.34 -9.72
CA ARG A 11 -19.33 0.14 -8.68
C ARG A 11 -18.78 -0.98 -7.80
N ARG A 12 -19.44 -2.15 -7.77
CA ARG A 12 -18.95 -3.33 -7.01
C ARG A 12 -17.83 -4.10 -7.70
N GLY A 13 -17.66 -3.95 -9.02
CA GLY A 13 -16.70 -4.75 -9.81
C GLY A 13 -15.28 -4.18 -9.89
N ALA A 14 -15.10 -2.87 -9.70
CA ALA A 14 -13.81 -2.20 -9.93
C ALA A 14 -12.82 -2.37 -8.76
N LEU A 15 -13.32 -2.35 -7.52
CA LEU A 15 -12.48 -2.44 -6.32
C LEU A 15 -11.88 -3.84 -6.10
N GLN A 16 -12.51 -4.89 -6.63
CA GLN A 16 -12.03 -6.27 -6.45
C GLN A 16 -10.97 -6.71 -7.48
N ARG A 17 -10.83 -6.01 -8.63
CA ARG A 17 -9.80 -6.35 -9.63
C ARG A 17 -8.43 -5.73 -9.34
N ALA A 18 -8.37 -4.59 -8.65
CA ALA A 18 -7.11 -3.91 -8.33
C ALA A 18 -6.31 -4.60 -7.19
N ALA A 19 -6.97 -5.38 -6.34
CA ALA A 19 -6.34 -6.03 -5.18
C ALA A 19 -5.70 -7.40 -5.47
N ARG A 20 -5.77 -7.90 -6.72
CA ARG A 20 -5.27 -9.24 -7.10
C ARG A 20 -3.79 -9.29 -7.44
N HIS A 21 -3.09 -8.15 -7.48
CA HIS A 21 -1.63 -8.14 -7.43
C HIS A 21 -1.21 -8.01 -5.98
N HIS A 22 -1.23 -9.14 -5.29
CA HIS A 22 -0.63 -9.38 -3.99
C HIS A 22 0.90 -9.23 -4.10
N ALA A 23 1.39 -8.03 -4.45
CA ALA A 23 2.78 -7.67 -4.39
C ALA A 23 3.13 -7.52 -2.91
N LEU A 24 3.52 -8.66 -2.32
CA LEU A 24 4.30 -8.83 -1.10
C LEU A 24 4.81 -7.50 -0.52
N SER A 25 4.00 -6.82 0.29
CA SER A 25 4.52 -5.80 1.20
C SER A 25 5.08 -6.50 2.43
N THR A 26 6.17 -7.21 2.19
CA THR A 26 7.12 -7.66 3.20
C THR A 26 8.48 -7.17 2.74
N ALA A 27 8.77 -5.89 2.95
CA ALA A 27 10.06 -5.32 2.56
C ALA A 27 11.11 -5.54 3.66
N VAL A 28 11.35 -6.81 4.04
CA VAL A 28 12.73 -7.25 4.24
C VAL A 28 13.07 -8.01 2.96
N HIS A 29 13.80 -7.33 2.07
CA HIS A 29 14.30 -7.95 0.86
C HIS A 29 15.24 -9.09 1.29
N ARG A 30 15.07 -10.28 0.72
CA ARG A 30 15.71 -11.54 1.15
C ARG A 30 17.24 -11.57 0.90
N GLY A 31 17.90 -10.41 0.82
CA GLY A 31 19.33 -10.24 0.70
C GLY A 31 19.74 -8.84 1.17
N GLY A 32 19.89 -8.65 2.48
CA GLY A 32 20.69 -7.60 3.13
C GLY A 32 20.47 -6.12 2.80
N TYR A 33 19.58 -5.76 1.87
CA TYR A 33 19.45 -4.40 1.36
C TYR A 33 18.17 -3.74 1.90
N VAL A 34 18.35 -2.64 2.61
CA VAL A 34 17.25 -1.76 3.03
C VAL A 34 16.92 -0.81 1.90
N ARG A 35 15.63 -0.68 1.63
CA ARG A 35 15.12 0.23 0.61
C ARG A 35 15.09 1.66 1.14
N LEU A 36 15.62 2.61 0.37
CA LEU A 36 15.73 4.02 0.75
C LEU A 36 14.44 4.83 0.52
N ALA A 37 13.52 4.34 -0.30
CA ALA A 37 12.25 4.98 -0.60
C ALA A 37 11.14 3.93 -0.86
N GLN A 38 9.94 4.17 -0.33
CA GLN A 38 8.79 3.27 -0.47
C GLN A 38 7.56 4.04 -0.94
N THR A 39 6.90 3.53 -1.99
CA THR A 39 5.60 4.02 -2.44
C THR A 39 4.49 3.18 -1.80
N ILE A 40 3.45 3.83 -1.27
CA ILE A 40 2.32 3.17 -0.60
C ILE A 40 1.03 3.73 -1.20
N PRO A 41 0.10 2.88 -1.66
CA PRO A 41 -1.19 3.36 -2.15
C PRO A 41 -1.99 4.04 -1.03
N VAL A 42 -2.69 5.10 -1.37
CA VAL A 42 -3.67 5.78 -0.51
C VAL A 42 -5.04 5.64 -1.15
N VAL A 43 -6.01 5.12 -0.41
CA VAL A 43 -7.39 4.97 -0.87
C VAL A 43 -8.33 5.55 0.18
N ALA A 44 -9.22 6.45 -0.24
CA ALA A 44 -10.15 7.15 0.66
C ALA A 44 -9.44 7.79 1.88
N GLY A 45 -8.28 8.40 1.64
CA GLY A 45 -7.46 9.04 2.68
C GLY A 45 -6.75 8.08 3.64
N ARG A 46 -6.71 6.77 3.35
CA ARG A 46 -6.05 5.77 4.21
C ARG A 46 -4.94 5.04 3.47
N LEU A 47 -3.82 4.82 4.14
CA LEU A 47 -2.76 3.96 3.63
C LEU A 47 -3.28 2.53 3.46
N VAL A 48 -3.06 1.94 2.28
CA VAL A 48 -3.44 0.55 2.01
C VAL A 48 -2.32 -0.36 2.49
N LEU A 49 -2.31 -0.60 3.80
CA LEU A 49 -1.42 -1.54 4.46
C LEU A 49 -2.23 -2.77 4.91
N GLY A 50 -1.63 -3.95 4.79
CA GLY A 50 -2.16 -5.17 5.40
C GLY A 50 -2.04 -5.14 6.93
N THR A 51 -2.81 -5.99 7.63
CA THR A 51 -2.86 -6.03 9.11
C THR A 51 -1.48 -6.11 9.79
N TRP A 52 -0.53 -6.77 9.14
CA TRP A 52 0.84 -6.98 9.66
C TRP A 52 1.90 -6.17 8.91
N GLN A 53 1.51 -5.18 8.12
CA GLN A 53 2.43 -4.32 7.38
C GLN A 53 2.67 -3.02 8.15
N GLY A 54 3.93 -2.70 8.38
CA GLY A 54 4.36 -1.48 9.06
C GLY A 54 5.46 -0.76 8.29
N LEU A 55 5.63 0.52 8.57
CA LEU A 55 6.70 1.34 8.03
C LEU A 55 7.73 1.60 9.12
N PHE A 56 8.99 1.37 8.79
CA PHE A 56 10.10 1.49 9.72
C PHE A 56 11.24 2.30 9.09
N LEU A 57 11.89 3.13 9.90
CA LEU A 57 13.17 3.74 9.57
C LEU A 57 14.28 2.90 10.22
N ALA A 58 15.04 2.17 9.39
CA ALA A 58 16.20 1.42 9.85
C ALA A 58 17.46 2.27 9.75
N GLU A 59 18.08 2.57 10.90
CA GLU A 59 19.35 3.30 10.99
C GLU A 59 20.51 2.29 11.13
N HIS A 60 21.48 2.32 10.20
CA HIS A 60 22.62 1.39 10.21
C HIS A 60 23.87 1.96 10.90
N ARG A 61 23.81 3.20 11.39
CA ARG A 61 24.96 3.85 12.03
C ARG A 61 25.03 3.53 13.52
N ARG A 62 26.25 3.46 14.04
CA ARG A 62 26.51 3.19 15.46
C ARG A 62 26.22 4.37 16.40
N ALA A 63 26.13 5.59 15.84
CA ALA A 63 25.82 6.80 16.60
C ALA A 63 24.45 7.37 16.16
N PRO A 64 23.69 8.02 17.06
CA PRO A 64 22.46 8.69 16.69
C PRO A 64 22.69 9.82 15.69
N HIS A 65 21.82 9.91 14.69
CA HIS A 65 21.80 11.02 13.74
C HIS A 65 20.37 11.55 13.57
N ARG A 66 20.24 12.86 13.33
CA ARG A 66 18.95 13.45 12.97
C ARG A 66 18.61 13.08 11.52
N ARG A 67 17.43 12.51 11.32
CA ARG A 67 16.89 12.18 10.00
C ARG A 67 15.69 13.05 9.67
N GLN A 68 15.57 13.40 8.40
CA GLN A 68 14.38 14.02 7.84
C GLN A 68 13.78 13.02 6.85
N LEU A 69 12.50 12.71 7.03
CA LEU A 69 11.74 11.89 6.09
C LEU A 69 10.90 12.82 5.24
N VAL A 70 11.01 12.69 3.92
CA VAL A 70 10.19 13.44 2.97
C VAL A 70 9.05 12.53 2.52
N LEU A 71 7.82 13.01 2.68
CA LEU A 71 6.63 12.36 2.17
C LEU A 71 6.14 13.15 0.95
N HIS A 72 5.96 12.45 -0.17
CA HIS A 72 5.28 13.00 -1.33
C HIS A 72 3.98 12.25 -1.54
N VAL A 73 2.87 12.99 -1.61
CA VAL A 73 1.53 12.45 -1.88
C VAL A 73 1.00 13.11 -3.14
N SER A 74 0.56 12.29 -4.09
CA SER A 74 0.02 12.73 -5.37
C SER A 74 -1.21 11.89 -5.70
N GLY A 75 -2.28 12.53 -6.15
CA GLY A 75 -3.55 11.88 -6.50
C GLY A 75 -4.65 12.90 -6.75
N GLU A 76 -5.84 12.40 -7.10
CA GLU A 76 -7.08 13.16 -7.31
C GLU A 76 -8.07 12.91 -6.16
#